data_AF-A0ABD5Q5B7-F1
#
_entry.id   AF-A0ABD5Q5B7-F1
#
_cell.length_a   1.000
_cell.length_b   1.000
_cell.length_c   1.000
_cell.angle_alpha   90.00
_cell.angle_beta   90.00
_cell.angle_gamma   90.00
#
_symmetry.space_group_name_H-M   'P 1'
#
loop_
_entity.id
_entity.type
_entity.pdbx_description
1 polymer ?
#
loop_
_entity_poly.entity_id
_entity_poly.type
_entity_poly.pdbx_seq_one_letter_code
_entity_poly.pdbx_strand_id
1 'polypeptide(L)'
;MREKRLTVTIITIVVMSAIGMGLMIPSAESVDDQSAVTAQETTTVADGAQTSNLTFTNQTSNGSAVVASEVVIAERLRPNGGFVVIHAVNESVVGENATDMLGGALTETVNNSSLGDRLGNSTLLGPGPHENVTVALDKPLEESQVLVAVLYNNTNANERFDPEADTPMEVDEFPGELVADIGLVNVSATAEGTTVAEPETTTTET
;
A
#
# COMPACT_ATOMS: atom_id res chain seq x y z
N MET A 1 32.86 13.11 7.62
CA MET A 1 31.67 13.99 7.61
C MET A 1 31.79 14.95 6.44
N ARG A 2 31.00 14.76 5.38
CA ARG A 2 30.92 15.67 4.23
C ARG A 2 29.50 16.24 4.21
N GLU A 3 29.36 17.48 4.61
CA GLU A 3 28.11 18.22 4.47
C GLU A 3 27.94 18.64 3.00
N LYS A 4 26.91 18.13 2.33
CA LYS A 4 26.48 18.66 1.03
C LYS A 4 25.62 19.91 1.29
N ARG A 5 26.11 21.08 0.88
CA ARG A 5 25.34 22.32 0.90
C ARG A 5 24.34 22.30 -0.26
N LEU A 6 23.05 22.33 0.07
CA LEU A 6 21.95 22.46 -0.88
C LEU A 6 21.72 23.96 -1.14
N THR A 7 21.94 24.41 -2.37
CA THR A 7 21.62 25.77 -2.80
C THR A 7 20.15 25.81 -3.24
N VAL A 8 19.29 26.45 -2.45
CA VAL A 8 17.88 26.69 -2.78
C VAL A 8 17.76 28.08 -3.41
N THR A 9 17.46 28.13 -4.70
CA THR A 9 17.14 29.37 -5.42
C THR A 9 15.64 29.63 -5.33
N ILE A 10 15.25 30.62 -4.53
CA ILE A 10 13.86 31.09 -4.41
C ILE A 10 13.64 32.14 -5.50
N ILE A 11 12.82 31.85 -6.50
CA ILE A 11 12.38 32.82 -7.52
C ILE A 11 11.09 33.46 -7.03
N THR A 12 11.20 34.67 -6.48
CA THR A 12 10.06 35.50 -6.08
C THR A 12 9.51 36.22 -7.30
N ILE A 13 8.31 35.87 -7.77
CA ILE A 13 7.62 36.61 -8.84
C ILE A 13 6.69 37.64 -8.21
N VAL A 14 7.02 38.91 -8.44
CA VAL A 14 6.21 40.07 -8.08
C VAL A 14 5.07 40.21 -9.09
N VAL A 15 3.82 40.12 -8.63
CA VAL A 15 2.65 40.48 -9.44
C VAL A 15 2.34 41.95 -9.21
N MET A 16 2.62 42.79 -10.21
CA MET A 16 2.15 44.18 -10.26
C MET A 16 0.84 44.24 -11.04
N SER A 17 -0.24 44.56 -10.34
CA SER A 17 -1.53 44.94 -10.91
C SER A 17 -1.43 46.25 -11.70
N ALA A 18 -1.92 46.24 -12.93
CA ALA A 18 -2.20 47.46 -13.68
C ALA A 18 -3.69 47.50 -14.05
N ILE A 19 -4.44 48.32 -13.30
CA ILE A 19 -5.74 48.85 -13.73
C ILE A 19 -5.42 50.09 -14.57
N GLY A 20 -5.86 50.12 -15.83
CA GLY A 20 -5.67 51.25 -16.74
C GLY A 20 -6.83 51.38 -17.73
N MET A 21 -7.56 52.49 -17.60
CA MET A 21 -8.75 52.89 -18.34
C MET A 21 -8.57 53.08 -19.88
N GLY A 22 -9.55 52.62 -20.66
CA GLY A 22 -10.42 53.48 -21.50
C GLY A 22 -9.98 53.98 -22.90
N LEU A 23 -10.85 53.67 -23.89
CA LEU A 23 -11.37 54.47 -25.04
C LEU A 23 -10.87 54.24 -26.50
N MET A 24 -11.89 53.93 -27.32
CA MET A 24 -12.17 54.18 -28.77
C MET A 24 -11.32 53.58 -29.90
N ILE A 25 -11.98 52.76 -30.74
CA ILE A 25 -11.84 52.73 -32.22
C ILE A 25 -13.22 52.38 -32.84
N PRO A 26 -13.76 53.13 -33.84
CA PRO A 26 -14.96 52.72 -34.58
C PRO A 26 -14.65 51.90 -35.84
N SER A 27 -15.57 50.97 -36.12
CA SER A 27 -15.97 50.31 -37.37
C SER A 27 -14.96 50.00 -38.48
N ALA A 28 -14.77 48.70 -38.72
CA ALA A 28 -14.85 48.09 -40.06
C ALA A 28 -15.39 46.64 -39.94
N GLU A 29 -16.51 46.37 -40.63
CA GLU A 29 -17.04 45.05 -41.00
C GLU A 29 -15.94 44.18 -41.68
N SER A 30 -15.89 42.85 -41.60
CA SER A 30 -16.94 41.91 -42.00
C SER A 30 -16.55 40.41 -41.77
N VAL A 31 -17.59 39.57 -41.56
CA VAL A 31 -17.78 38.13 -41.93
C VAL A 31 -17.40 36.99 -40.94
N ASP A 32 -18.43 36.16 -40.72
CA ASP A 32 -18.60 34.76 -40.28
C ASP A 32 -18.16 34.20 -38.92
N ASP A 33 -19.22 33.87 -38.16
CA ASP A 33 -19.60 32.54 -37.68
C ASP A 33 -18.70 31.75 -36.73
N GLN A 34 -19.40 31.24 -35.72
CA GLN A 34 -19.11 30.07 -34.89
C GLN A 34 -18.34 30.23 -33.57
N SER A 35 -19.11 29.86 -32.53
CA SER A 35 -18.69 29.02 -31.43
C SER A 35 -18.10 29.71 -30.21
N ALA A 36 -18.98 29.79 -29.19
CA ALA A 36 -18.61 29.79 -27.80
C ALA A 36 -17.54 28.73 -27.52
N VAL A 37 -16.41 29.12 -26.92
CA VAL A 37 -15.64 28.20 -26.07
C VAL A 37 -15.13 28.99 -24.87
N THR A 38 -15.80 28.71 -23.75
CA THR A 38 -15.35 28.82 -22.37
C THR A 38 -13.83 28.73 -22.24
N ALA A 39 -13.26 29.60 -21.40
CA ALA A 39 -11.91 29.45 -20.89
C ALA A 39 -11.72 28.02 -20.35
N GLN A 40 -11.06 27.15 -21.13
CA GLN A 40 -10.36 26.03 -20.53
C GLN A 40 -9.08 26.62 -19.97
N GLU A 41 -9.12 26.93 -18.68
CA GLU A 41 -7.94 26.72 -17.86
C GLU A 41 -7.49 25.28 -18.12
N THR A 42 -6.48 25.11 -18.97
CA THR A 42 -5.63 23.94 -18.89
C THR A 42 -4.92 24.05 -17.56
N THR A 43 -5.63 23.65 -16.49
CA THR A 43 -4.98 23.19 -15.29
C THR A 43 -4.27 21.92 -15.75
N THR A 44 -2.98 22.06 -16.03
CA THR A 44 -2.05 20.94 -15.89
C THR A 44 -2.14 20.54 -14.43
N VAL A 45 -3.14 19.72 -14.10
CA VAL A 45 -3.00 18.78 -13.01
C VAL A 45 -1.76 18.01 -13.38
N ALA A 46 -0.69 18.25 -12.64
CA ALA A 46 0.30 17.22 -12.46
C ALA A 46 -0.52 16.02 -11.95
N ASP A 47 -0.89 15.14 -12.86
CA ASP A 47 -1.29 13.78 -12.56
C ASP A 47 -0.05 13.16 -11.92
N GLY A 48 0.14 13.44 -10.63
CA GLY A 48 1.07 12.72 -9.80
C GLY A 48 0.50 11.33 -9.71
N ALA A 49 0.77 10.51 -10.72
CA ALA A 49 0.37 9.13 -10.80
C ALA A 49 0.76 8.51 -9.45
N GLN A 50 -0.24 8.30 -8.59
CA GLN A 50 -0.01 7.73 -7.28
C GLN A 50 0.56 6.33 -7.55
N THR A 51 1.82 6.11 -7.17
CA THR A 51 2.44 4.80 -7.25
C THR A 51 1.88 3.91 -6.16
N SER A 52 1.83 2.61 -6.40
CA SER A 52 1.40 1.68 -5.37
C SER A 52 2.46 1.62 -4.27
N ASN A 53 2.03 1.50 -3.02
CA ASN A 53 2.91 1.40 -1.87
C ASN A 53 2.31 0.44 -0.83
N LEU A 54 3.17 -0.19 -0.03
CA LEU A 54 2.77 -1.09 1.04
C LEU A 54 3.70 -0.88 2.23
N THR A 55 3.11 -0.75 3.41
CA THR A 55 3.84 -0.68 4.68
C THR A 55 3.35 -1.76 5.62
N PHE A 56 4.29 -2.59 6.07
CA PHE A 56 4.06 -3.74 6.92
C PHE A 56 5.07 -3.73 8.07
N THR A 57 4.67 -3.10 9.18
CA THR A 57 5.54 -2.91 10.33
C THR A 57 5.59 -4.14 11.24
N ASN A 58 6.68 -4.26 12.01
CA ASN A 58 6.75 -5.21 13.11
C ASN A 58 5.53 -5.10 14.03
N GLN A 59 4.93 -6.24 14.38
CA GLN A 59 3.68 -6.27 15.14
C GLN A 59 3.59 -7.50 16.06
N THR A 60 2.59 -7.47 16.94
CA THR A 60 2.17 -8.63 17.73
C THR A 60 0.84 -9.12 17.19
N SER A 61 0.71 -10.43 17.02
CA SER A 61 -0.51 -11.08 16.52
C SER A 61 -0.92 -12.23 17.43
N ASN A 62 -2.20 -12.57 17.39
CA ASN A 62 -2.74 -13.81 17.95
C ASN A 62 -2.43 -15.04 17.07
N GLY A 63 -1.71 -14.85 15.96
CA GLY A 63 -1.32 -15.89 15.01
C GLY A 63 -2.33 -16.12 13.89
N SER A 64 -3.57 -15.64 13.96
CA SER A 64 -4.60 -15.93 12.94
C SER A 64 -4.75 -14.84 11.88
N ALA A 65 -4.29 -13.62 12.15
CA ALA A 65 -4.35 -12.51 11.20
C ALA A 65 -3.20 -11.53 11.44
N VAL A 66 -2.84 -10.78 10.40
CA VAL A 66 -1.84 -9.71 10.47
C VAL A 66 -2.41 -8.44 9.86
N VAL A 67 -1.82 -7.30 10.21
CA VAL A 67 -2.26 -5.99 9.69
C VAL A 67 -1.16 -5.37 8.84
N ALA A 68 -1.53 -4.93 7.63
CA ALA A 68 -0.74 -3.99 6.85
C ALA A 68 -1.16 -2.56 7.22
N SER A 69 -0.21 -1.76 7.67
CA SER A 69 -0.46 -0.45 8.28
C SER A 69 -1.00 0.53 7.26
N GLU A 70 -0.37 0.56 6.08
CA GLU A 70 -0.75 1.44 4.97
C GLU A 70 -0.62 0.69 3.65
N VAL A 71 -1.60 0.88 2.78
CA VAL A 71 -1.63 0.32 1.44
C VAL A 71 -2.13 1.39 0.48
N VAL A 72 -1.36 1.68 -0.55
CA VAL A 72 -1.79 2.55 -1.65
C VAL A 72 -1.86 1.72 -2.91
N ILE A 73 -3.02 1.69 -3.55
CA ILE A 73 -3.22 1.05 -4.86
C ILE A 73 -3.29 2.14 -5.92
N ALA A 74 -2.37 2.11 -6.89
CA ALA A 74 -2.29 3.12 -7.94
C ALA A 74 -3.62 3.27 -8.71
N GLU A 75 -4.01 4.52 -8.98
CA GLU A 75 -5.24 4.88 -9.69
C GLU A 75 -5.35 4.29 -11.11
N ARG A 76 -4.20 3.97 -11.71
CA ARG A 76 -4.11 3.31 -13.03
C ARG A 76 -4.65 1.87 -13.04
N LEU A 77 -4.78 1.25 -11.86
CA LEU A 77 -5.32 -0.10 -11.69
C LEU A 77 -6.86 -0.11 -11.58
N ARG A 78 -7.53 1.00 -11.89
CA ARG A 78 -8.99 1.03 -12.00
C ARG A 78 -9.50 0.17 -13.16
N PRO A 79 -10.66 -0.48 -13.00
CA PRO A 79 -11.46 -0.60 -11.76
C PRO A 79 -10.99 -1.73 -10.84
N ASN A 80 -10.02 -2.55 -11.28
CA ASN A 80 -9.75 -3.86 -10.74
C ASN A 80 -9.17 -3.86 -9.32
N GLY A 81 -8.33 -2.87 -8.98
CA GLY A 81 -7.69 -2.80 -7.67
C GLY A 81 -6.65 -3.90 -7.43
N GLY A 82 -6.52 -4.36 -6.19
CA GLY A 82 -5.54 -5.39 -5.82
C GLY A 82 -5.75 -6.02 -4.45
N PHE A 83 -4.83 -6.90 -4.07
CA PHE A 83 -4.83 -7.64 -2.81
C PHE A 83 -3.50 -7.46 -2.08
N VAL A 84 -3.52 -7.53 -0.75
CA VAL A 84 -2.32 -7.75 0.07
C VAL A 84 -2.21 -9.24 0.32
N VAL A 85 -1.07 -9.83 -0.03
CA VAL A 85 -0.78 -11.25 0.16
C VAL A 85 0.40 -11.40 1.11
N ILE A 86 0.29 -12.31 2.07
CA ILE A 86 1.32 -12.57 3.06
C ILE A 86 2.06 -13.84 2.69
N HIS A 87 3.39 -13.76 2.64
CA HIS A 87 4.29 -14.88 2.39
C HIS A 87 5.22 -15.09 3.58
N ALA A 88 5.62 -16.35 3.78
CA ALA A 88 6.83 -16.67 4.50
C ALA A 88 8.05 -16.17 3.72
N VAL A 89 9.17 -15.96 4.41
CA VAL A 89 10.44 -15.66 3.77
C VAL A 89 11.01 -16.91 3.12
N ASN A 90 11.59 -16.78 1.92
CA ASN A 90 12.35 -17.87 1.32
C ASN A 90 13.74 -17.98 1.98
N GLU A 91 13.88 -18.88 2.96
CA GLU A 91 15.12 -19.07 3.71
C GLU A 91 16.32 -19.47 2.82
N SER A 92 16.06 -20.13 1.69
CA SER A 92 17.12 -20.52 0.75
C SER A 92 17.75 -19.33 0.03
N VAL A 93 17.01 -18.22 -0.14
CA VAL A 93 17.49 -17.00 -0.82
C VAL A 93 18.07 -16.02 0.17
N VAL A 94 17.57 -16.03 1.40
CA VAL A 94 18.01 -15.14 2.48
C VAL A 94 19.30 -15.62 3.17
N GLY A 95 19.73 -16.87 2.93
CA GLY A 95 20.93 -17.44 3.53
C GLY A 95 20.76 -17.69 5.04
N GLU A 96 21.81 -18.21 5.68
CA GLU A 96 21.81 -18.66 7.08
C GLU A 96 21.55 -17.53 8.12
N ASN A 97 21.32 -16.30 7.65
CA ASN A 97 21.20 -15.10 8.47
C ASN A 97 19.80 -14.46 8.43
N ALA A 98 18.74 -15.24 8.12
CA ALA A 98 17.35 -14.84 8.34
C ALA A 98 17.09 -14.37 9.80
N THR A 99 17.93 -14.80 10.75
CA THR A 99 17.89 -14.40 12.16
C THR A 99 18.43 -12.98 12.40
N ASP A 100 19.38 -12.50 11.59
CA ASP A 100 19.89 -11.10 11.62
C ASP A 100 18.84 -10.13 11.03
N MET A 101 17.92 -10.67 10.23
CA MET A 101 16.75 -9.96 9.70
C MET A 101 15.60 -9.78 10.71
N LEU A 102 15.63 -10.47 11.85
CA LEU A 102 14.70 -10.22 12.98
C LEU A 102 14.87 -8.81 13.58
N GLY A 103 15.91 -8.08 13.18
CA GLY A 103 16.19 -6.68 13.53
C GLY A 103 15.45 -5.62 12.71
N GLY A 104 14.55 -5.99 11.79
CA GLY A 104 13.62 -5.05 11.15
C GLY A 104 14.21 -4.22 10.00
N ALA A 105 15.25 -4.72 9.32
CA ALA A 105 15.76 -4.07 8.12
C ALA A 105 16.19 -5.10 7.08
N LEU A 106 15.22 -5.64 6.33
CA LEU A 106 15.56 -6.05 4.98
C LEU A 106 15.89 -4.75 4.26
N THR A 107 17.18 -4.46 4.10
CA THR A 107 17.61 -3.37 3.20
C THR A 107 17.69 -3.91 1.76
N GLU A 108 17.18 -5.12 1.54
CA GLU A 108 17.30 -5.86 0.30
C GLU A 108 15.98 -5.80 -0.47
N THR A 109 16.10 -5.45 -1.75
CA THR A 109 15.05 -5.51 -2.77
C THR A 109 14.28 -6.82 -2.66
N VAL A 110 12.97 -6.73 -2.45
CA VAL A 110 12.09 -7.90 -2.45
C VAL A 110 11.79 -8.28 -3.89
N ASN A 111 12.09 -9.51 -4.26
CA ASN A 111 11.79 -10.06 -5.59
C ASN A 111 11.05 -11.39 -5.43
N ASN A 112 10.55 -11.95 -6.53
CA ASN A 112 9.84 -13.23 -6.50
C ASN A 112 10.65 -14.38 -5.87
N SER A 113 11.98 -14.37 -5.99
CA SER A 113 12.85 -15.38 -5.35
C SER A 113 12.84 -15.30 -3.81
N SER A 114 12.57 -14.13 -3.23
CA SER A 114 12.54 -13.93 -1.79
C SER A 114 11.26 -14.47 -1.14
N LEU A 115 10.25 -14.85 -1.95
CA LEU A 115 8.96 -15.32 -1.47
C LEU A 115 8.99 -16.83 -1.19
N GLY A 116 8.61 -17.19 0.03
CA GLY A 116 8.30 -18.55 0.43
C GLY A 116 6.81 -18.87 0.26
N ASP A 117 6.33 -19.80 1.06
CA ASP A 117 4.94 -20.23 1.06
C ASP A 117 3.97 -19.07 1.29
N ARG A 118 2.84 -19.08 0.57
CA ARG A 118 1.74 -18.14 0.82
C ARG A 118 1.02 -18.53 2.10
N LEU A 119 0.79 -17.54 2.96
CA LEU A 119 0.16 -17.71 4.27
C LEU A 119 -1.24 -17.10 4.35
N GLY A 120 -1.63 -16.20 3.45
CA GLY A 120 -2.97 -15.60 3.45
C GLY A 120 -3.11 -14.43 2.48
N ASN A 121 -4.32 -13.89 2.33
CA ASN A 121 -4.61 -12.70 1.50
C ASN A 121 -5.71 -11.81 2.12
N SER A 122 -5.71 -10.52 1.77
CA SER A 122 -6.75 -9.56 2.13
C SER A 122 -8.00 -9.75 1.27
N THR A 123 -9.09 -9.09 1.66
CA THR A 123 -10.16 -8.76 0.72
C THR A 123 -9.65 -7.84 -0.39
N LEU A 124 -10.41 -7.75 -1.49
CA LEU A 124 -10.10 -6.82 -2.57
C LEU A 124 -10.03 -5.37 -2.06
N LEU A 125 -8.97 -4.67 -2.41
CA LEU A 125 -8.77 -3.25 -2.18
C LEU A 125 -8.96 -2.50 -3.49
N GLY A 126 -9.86 -1.52 -3.50
CA GLY A 126 -10.01 -0.61 -4.62
C GLY A 126 -8.79 0.32 -4.77
N PRO A 127 -8.68 1.08 -5.87
CA PRO A 127 -7.65 2.10 -6.01
C PRO A 127 -7.74 3.21 -4.96
N GLY A 128 -6.59 3.76 -4.57
CA GLY A 128 -6.44 4.77 -3.52
C GLY A 128 -5.77 4.24 -2.24
N PRO A 129 -5.73 5.05 -1.17
CA PRO A 129 -5.14 4.69 0.11
C PRO A 129 -6.10 3.85 0.97
N HIS A 130 -5.54 2.89 1.70
CA HIS A 130 -6.19 2.06 2.70
C HIS A 130 -5.28 1.97 3.93
N GLU A 131 -5.87 1.99 5.11
CA GLU A 131 -5.14 1.89 6.37
C GLU A 131 -5.61 0.68 7.16
N ASN A 132 -4.69 0.08 7.93
CA ASN A 132 -4.99 -1.05 8.83
C ASN A 132 -5.69 -2.22 8.11
N VAL A 133 -5.20 -2.58 6.93
CA VAL A 133 -5.74 -3.69 6.15
C VAL A 133 -5.46 -5.00 6.87
N THR A 134 -6.51 -5.68 7.30
CA THR A 134 -6.39 -6.98 7.96
C THR A 134 -6.29 -8.09 6.91
N VAL A 135 -5.28 -8.94 7.07
CA VAL A 135 -5.07 -10.14 6.26
C VAL A 135 -5.28 -11.36 7.14
N ALA A 136 -6.27 -12.18 6.79
CA ALA A 136 -6.49 -13.46 7.44
C ALA A 136 -5.44 -14.47 6.95
N LEU A 137 -4.89 -15.25 7.88
CA LEU A 137 -3.97 -16.32 7.55
C LEU A 137 -4.74 -17.63 7.34
N ASP A 138 -4.38 -18.36 6.29
CA ASP A 138 -4.96 -19.65 5.93
C ASP A 138 -4.73 -20.70 7.02
N LYS A 139 -3.59 -20.57 7.73
CA LYS A 139 -3.24 -21.34 8.93
C LYS A 139 -2.68 -20.39 9.98
N PRO A 140 -2.98 -20.62 11.27
CA PRO A 140 -2.36 -19.86 12.34
C PRO A 140 -0.83 -19.97 12.32
N LEU A 141 -0.16 -18.90 12.73
CA LEU A 141 1.28 -18.92 13.03
C LEU A 141 1.48 -19.62 14.39
N GLU A 142 2.30 -20.67 14.40
CA GLU A 142 2.64 -21.41 15.62
C GLU A 142 3.78 -20.72 16.40
N GLU A 143 4.60 -19.94 15.73
CA GLU A 143 5.73 -19.22 16.31
C GLU A 143 5.96 -17.85 15.65
N SER A 144 6.66 -16.98 16.38
CA SER A 144 7.06 -15.65 15.90
C SER A 144 8.03 -15.78 14.74
N GLN A 145 7.78 -15.07 13.64
CA GLN A 145 8.60 -15.15 12.43
C GLN A 145 8.53 -13.87 11.59
N VAL A 146 9.47 -13.75 10.66
CA VAL A 146 9.48 -12.66 9.66
C VAL A 146 8.53 -13.03 8.52
N LEU A 147 7.65 -12.09 8.14
CA LEU A 147 6.74 -12.24 7.03
C LEU A 147 6.97 -11.16 5.98
N VAL A 148 6.69 -11.51 4.73
CA VAL A 148 6.73 -10.59 3.59
C VAL A 148 5.29 -10.29 3.17
N ALA A 149 4.90 -9.03 3.24
CA ALA A 149 3.63 -8.57 2.67
C ALA A 149 3.90 -8.06 1.25
N VAL A 150 3.09 -8.50 0.28
CA VAL A 150 3.27 -8.19 -1.15
C VAL A 150 1.94 -7.74 -1.74
N LEU A 151 1.95 -6.70 -2.57
CA LEU A 151 0.77 -6.33 -3.35
C LEU A 151 0.62 -7.18 -4.59
N TYR A 152 -0.61 -7.62 -4.84
CA TYR A 152 -1.00 -8.37 -6.03
C TYR A 152 -2.07 -7.60 -6.81
N ASN A 153 -1.94 -7.60 -8.14
CA ASN A 153 -2.92 -7.03 -9.05
C ASN A 153 -4.05 -8.04 -9.34
N ASN A 154 -5.30 -7.56 -9.30
CA ASN A 154 -6.47 -8.33 -9.68
C ASN A 154 -6.58 -8.37 -11.22
N THR A 155 -5.87 -9.28 -11.86
CA THR A 155 -5.68 -9.27 -13.32
C THR A 155 -6.91 -9.79 -14.06
N ASN A 156 -7.66 -10.70 -13.44
CA ASN A 156 -8.85 -11.31 -14.03
C ASN A 156 -10.18 -10.62 -13.65
N ALA A 157 -10.11 -9.58 -12.81
CA ALA A 157 -11.26 -8.77 -12.37
C ALA A 157 -12.41 -9.59 -11.76
N ASN A 158 -12.13 -10.75 -11.15
CA ASN A 158 -13.15 -11.63 -10.58
C ASN A 158 -13.46 -11.34 -9.08
N GLU A 159 -12.83 -10.29 -8.53
CA GLU A 159 -12.93 -9.83 -7.13
C GLU A 159 -12.50 -10.86 -6.07
N ARG A 160 -11.82 -11.92 -6.48
CA ARG A 160 -11.33 -12.99 -5.59
C ARG A 160 -9.88 -13.27 -5.90
N PHE A 161 -9.03 -13.25 -4.87
CA PHE A 161 -7.64 -13.61 -5.05
C PHE A 161 -7.48 -14.97 -5.73
N ASP A 162 -6.78 -14.98 -6.86
CA ASP A 162 -6.50 -16.16 -7.67
C ASP A 162 -4.99 -16.23 -7.96
N PRO A 163 -4.23 -17.13 -7.32
CA PRO A 163 -2.78 -17.18 -7.49
C PRO A 163 -2.32 -17.63 -8.89
N GLU A 164 -3.22 -18.16 -9.73
CA GLU A 164 -2.88 -18.54 -11.10
C GLU A 164 -3.06 -17.37 -12.08
N ALA A 165 -3.88 -16.38 -11.73
CA ALA A 165 -4.23 -15.26 -12.60
C ALA A 165 -3.69 -13.91 -12.09
N ASP A 166 -3.68 -13.70 -10.78
CA ASP A 166 -3.23 -12.48 -10.13
C ASP A 166 -1.71 -12.49 -9.97
N THR A 167 -1.10 -11.34 -10.25
CA THR A 167 0.36 -11.22 -10.30
C THR A 167 0.87 -10.25 -9.24
N PRO A 168 2.04 -10.50 -8.63
CA PRO A 168 2.71 -9.51 -7.81
C PRO A 168 2.87 -8.19 -8.57
N MET A 169 2.65 -7.06 -7.89
CA MET A 169 2.93 -5.74 -8.44
C MET A 169 4.43 -5.46 -8.36
N GLU A 170 4.99 -4.92 -9.42
CA GLU A 170 6.36 -4.42 -9.45
C GLU A 170 6.42 -2.92 -9.14
N VAL A 171 7.51 -2.47 -8.55
CA VAL A 171 7.79 -1.04 -8.36
C VAL A 171 8.08 -0.42 -9.73
N ASP A 172 7.35 0.65 -10.09
CA ASP A 172 7.40 1.25 -11.42
C ASP A 172 8.83 1.68 -11.82
N GLU A 173 9.61 2.18 -10.86
CA GLU A 173 10.98 2.63 -11.06
C GLU A 173 12.01 1.50 -11.09
N PHE A 174 11.68 0.30 -10.61
CA PHE A 174 12.60 -0.82 -10.41
C PHE A 174 12.01 -2.15 -10.90
N PRO A 175 12.17 -2.48 -12.20
CA PRO A 175 11.67 -3.73 -12.76
C PRO A 175 12.22 -4.96 -12.03
N GLY A 176 11.34 -5.90 -11.70
CA GLY A 176 11.65 -7.10 -10.91
C GLY A 176 11.54 -6.93 -9.40
N GLU A 177 11.64 -5.69 -8.89
CA GLU A 177 11.36 -5.38 -7.48
C GLU A 177 9.86 -5.35 -7.24
N LEU A 178 9.40 -6.04 -6.20
CA LEU A 178 7.99 -6.11 -5.84
C LEU A 178 7.60 -4.95 -4.94
N VAL A 179 6.36 -4.49 -5.07
CA VAL A 179 5.75 -3.59 -4.07
C VAL A 179 5.44 -4.42 -2.83
N ALA A 180 6.40 -4.44 -1.91
CA ALA A 180 6.41 -5.30 -0.74
C ALA A 180 7.08 -4.62 0.45
N ASP A 181 6.77 -5.11 1.65
CA ASP A 181 7.45 -4.73 2.88
C ASP A 181 7.55 -5.94 3.82
N ILE A 182 8.50 -5.88 4.76
CA ILE A 182 8.79 -6.99 5.68
C ILE A 182 8.62 -6.55 7.13
N GLY A 183 8.03 -7.44 7.92
CA GLY A 183 7.83 -7.23 9.35
C GLY A 183 8.00 -8.52 10.14
N LEU A 184 8.61 -8.41 11.32
CA LEU A 184 8.58 -9.42 12.36
C LEU A 184 7.19 -9.46 12.99
N VAL A 185 6.56 -10.63 12.94
CA VAL A 185 5.30 -10.89 13.64
C VAL A 185 5.59 -11.71 14.88
N ASN A 186 5.39 -11.10 16.04
CA ASN A 186 5.49 -11.79 17.33
C ASN A 186 4.15 -12.45 17.67
N VAL A 187 4.11 -13.77 17.78
CA VAL A 187 2.91 -14.48 18.20
C VAL A 187 2.81 -14.41 19.72
N SER A 188 1.83 -13.67 20.22
CA SER A 188 1.43 -13.77 21.63
C SER A 188 0.46 -14.93 21.75
N ALA A 189 0.78 -15.91 22.60
CA ALA A 189 -0.16 -16.95 22.96
C ALA A 189 -1.49 -16.29 23.38
N THR A 190 -2.55 -16.56 22.61
CA THR A 190 -3.89 -16.21 23.05
C THR A 190 -4.11 -16.98 24.34
N ALA A 191 -4.29 -16.28 25.45
CA ALA A 191 -4.81 -16.91 26.66
C ALA A 191 -6.17 -17.47 26.27
N GLU A 192 -6.23 -18.76 25.96
CA GLU A 192 -7.48 -19.47 25.75
C GLU A 192 -8.34 -19.14 26.97
N GLY A 193 -9.52 -18.56 26.71
CA GLY A 193 -10.40 -18.08 27.74
C GLY A 193 -10.54 -19.15 28.81
N THR A 194 -10.10 -18.83 30.03
CA THR A 194 -10.37 -19.66 31.20
C THR A 194 -11.88 -19.77 31.27
N THR A 195 -12.42 -20.89 30.79
CA THR A 195 -13.80 -21.26 31.05
C THR A 195 -13.86 -21.42 32.56
N VAL A 196 -14.37 -20.38 33.23
CA VAL A 196 -14.68 -20.42 34.65
C VAL A 196 -15.69 -21.55 34.79
N ALA A 197 -15.24 -22.67 35.35
CA ALA A 197 -16.14 -23.74 35.75
C ALA A 197 -17.19 -23.12 36.68
N GLU A 198 -18.44 -23.20 36.27
CA GLU A 198 -19.58 -22.82 37.08
C GLU A 198 -19.51 -23.59 38.42
N PRO A 199 -19.69 -22.94 39.58
CA PRO A 199 -19.65 -23.67 40.84
C PRO A 199 -20.88 -24.58 40.93
N GLU A 200 -20.64 -25.89 40.85
CA GLU A 200 -21.64 -26.92 41.17
C GLU A 200 -22.18 -26.69 42.59
N THR A 201 -23.43 -26.21 42.70
CA THR A 201 -24.11 -26.08 43.99
C THR A 201 -24.49 -27.47 44.49
N THR A 202 -23.80 -27.98 45.51
CA THR A 202 -24.19 -29.21 46.21
C THR A 202 -25.34 -28.90 47.17
N THR A 203 -26.56 -29.31 46.81
CA THR A 203 -27.71 -29.35 47.73
C THR A 203 -27.62 -30.63 48.56
N THR A 204 -27.38 -30.48 49.87
CA THR A 204 -27.47 -31.57 50.84
C THR A 204 -28.94 -31.79 51.22
N GLU A 205 -29.55 -32.90 50.80
CA GLU A 205 -30.80 -33.35 51.39
C GLU A 205 -30.54 -34.06 52.73
N THR A 206 -31.40 -33.76 53.71
CA THR A 206 -31.38 -34.24 55.10
C THR A 206 -32.31 -35.44 55.27
#